data_AF-A0A961NS55-F1
#
_entry.id   AF-A0A961NS55-F1
#
_cell.length_a   1.000
_cell.length_b   1.000
_cell.length_c   1.000
_cell.angle_alpha   90.00
_cell.angle_beta   90.00
_cell.angle_gamma   90.00
#
_symmetry.space_group_name_H-M   'P 1'
#
loop_
_entity.id
_entity.type
_entity.pdbx_description
1 polymer ?
#
loop_
_entity_poly.entity_id
_entity_poly.type
_entity_poly.pdbx_seq_one_letter_code
_entity_poly.pdbx_strand_id
1 'polypeptide(L)'
;MSGTFYLAQQTQNEIIVGRIGVYGLKFALVALGLYLAIQAIYHLPYLSKYFARPWGMLIIQAILLCFAGLIAYYQPSLRVLRALDFVDEDKTYLWIDVAITTLALMRASQIWHFFVRYLDRSTSG
;
A
#
# COMPACT_ATOMS: atom_id res chain seq x y z
N MET A 1 19.01 32.66 -22.65
CA MET A 1 19.35 31.51 -21.78
C MET A 1 18.20 31.09 -20.84
N SER A 2 16.95 31.52 -21.10
CA SER A 2 15.78 31.18 -20.30
C SER A 2 15.00 29.96 -20.82
N GLY A 3 14.93 29.73 -22.13
CA GLY A 3 14.13 28.65 -22.73
C GLY A 3 14.59 27.21 -22.42
N THR A 4 15.88 26.98 -22.19
CA THR A 4 16.42 25.65 -21.82
C THR A 4 16.10 25.27 -20.38
N PHE A 5 15.98 26.25 -19.48
CA PHE A 5 15.58 26.02 -18.08
C PHE A 5 14.11 25.63 -17.97
N TYR A 6 13.22 26.27 -18.73
CA TYR A 6 11.79 25.90 -18.74
C TYR A 6 11.55 24.50 -19.32
N LEU A 7 12.28 24.11 -20.38
CA LEU A 7 12.19 22.77 -20.94
C LEU A 7 12.70 21.70 -19.98
N ALA A 8 13.83 21.94 -19.29
CA ALA A 8 14.36 21.03 -18.29
C ALA A 8 13.44 20.88 -17.07
N GLN A 9 12.83 21.97 -16.62
CA GLN A 9 11.89 21.97 -15.49
C GLN A 9 10.55 21.32 -15.85
N GLN A 10 10.09 21.47 -17.09
CA GLN A 10 8.89 20.80 -17.60
C GLN A 10 9.10 19.28 -17.76
N THR A 11 10.24 18.85 -18.30
CA THR A 11 10.58 17.41 -18.36
C THR A 11 10.74 16.81 -16.96
N GLN A 12 11.34 17.54 -16.02
CA GLN A 12 11.46 17.07 -14.63
C GLN A 12 10.09 16.90 -13.96
N ASN A 13 9.15 17.83 -14.16
CA ASN A 13 7.79 17.73 -13.65
C ASN A 13 7.01 16.55 -14.25
N GLU A 14 7.11 16.32 -15.57
CA GLU A 14 6.47 15.16 -16.21
C GLU A 14 7.03 13.83 -15.70
N ILE A 15 8.34 13.76 -15.46
CA ILE A 15 9.00 12.56 -14.88
C ILE A 15 8.53 12.32 -13.44
N ILE A 16 8.41 13.37 -12.61
CA ILE A 16 7.95 13.25 -11.22
C ILE A 16 6.48 12.80 -11.16
N VAL A 17 5.61 13.41 -11.97
CA VAL A 17 4.18 13.04 -12.04
C VAL A 17 4.02 11.59 -12.51
N GLY A 18 4.79 11.16 -13.52
CA GLY A 18 4.81 9.77 -13.97
C GLY A 18 5.27 8.80 -12.87
N ARG A 19 6.30 9.16 -12.10
CA ARG A 19 6.80 8.34 -10.98
C ARG A 19 5.79 8.22 -9.85
N ILE A 20 5.15 9.32 -9.46
CA ILE A 20 4.10 9.34 -8.41
C ILE A 20 2.89 8.51 -8.87
N GLY A 21 2.47 8.63 -10.13
CA GLY A 21 1.38 7.83 -10.69
C GLY A 21 1.68 6.32 -10.64
N VAL A 22 2.88 5.92 -11.06
CA VAL A 22 3.33 4.52 -11.03
C VAL A 22 3.44 4.00 -9.59
N TYR A 23 3.95 4.82 -8.66
CA TYR A 23 3.98 4.51 -7.24
C TYR A 23 2.57 4.29 -6.68
N GLY A 24 1.67 5.24 -6.91
CA GLY A 24 0.29 5.18 -6.43
C GLY A 24 -0.44 3.94 -6.97
N LEU A 25 -0.25 3.61 -8.25
CA LEU A 25 -0.82 2.41 -8.85
C LEU A 25 -0.28 1.12 -8.22
N LYS A 26 1.05 1.01 -8.06
CA LYS A 26 1.69 -0.16 -7.42
C LYS A 26 1.21 -0.31 -5.98
N PHE A 27 1.17 0.78 -5.24
CA PHE A 27 0.71 0.82 -3.86
C PHE A 27 -0.77 0.40 -3.75
N ALA A 28 -1.63 0.93 -4.63
CA ALA A 28 -3.04 0.57 -4.69
C ALA A 28 -3.26 -0.91 -5.02
N LEU A 29 -2.51 -1.46 -5.98
CA LEU A 29 -2.58 -2.88 -6.36
C LEU A 29 -2.13 -3.80 -5.22
N VAL A 30 -1.06 -3.45 -4.52
CA VAL A 30 -0.58 -4.23 -3.36
C VAL A 30 -1.59 -4.17 -2.22
N ALA A 31 -2.15 -2.99 -1.95
CA ALA A 31 -3.21 -2.83 -0.95
C ALA A 31 -4.48 -3.63 -1.31
N LEU A 32 -4.84 -3.68 -2.60
CA LEU A 32 -5.94 -4.53 -3.10
C LEU A 32 -5.62 -6.02 -2.93
N GLY A 33 -4.38 -6.44 -3.21
CA GLY A 33 -3.93 -7.81 -2.99
C GLY A 33 -4.03 -8.23 -1.52
N LEU A 34 -3.61 -7.36 -0.59
CA LEU A 34 -3.78 -7.58 0.86
C LEU A 34 -5.26 -7.69 1.25
N TYR A 35 -6.12 -6.83 0.69
CA TYR A 35 -7.56 -6.90 0.90
C TYR A 35 -8.16 -8.23 0.42
N LEU A 36 -7.81 -8.68 -0.78
CA LEU A 36 -8.29 -9.95 -1.32
C LEU A 36 -7.79 -11.15 -0.51
N ALA A 37 -6.54 -11.11 -0.03
CA ALA A 37 -6.00 -12.12 0.87
C ALA A 37 -6.81 -12.21 2.18
N ILE A 38 -7.18 -11.05 2.76
CA ILE A 38 -8.06 -10.99 3.94
C ILE A 38 -9.41 -11.67 3.63
N GLN A 39 -10.06 -11.29 2.53
CA GLN A 39 -11.36 -11.83 2.17
C GLN A 39 -11.31 -13.33 1.89
N ALA A 40 -10.25 -13.81 1.24
CA ALA A 40 -10.02 -15.22 0.98
C ALA A 40 -9.90 -16.03 2.29
N ILE A 41 -9.17 -15.51 3.28
CA ILE A 41 -9.05 -16.14 4.60
C ILE A 41 -10.41 -16.24 5.30
N TYR A 42 -11.23 -15.19 5.22
CA TYR A 42 -12.56 -15.19 5.84
C TYR A 42 -13.56 -16.15 5.16
N HIS A 43 -13.39 -16.44 3.87
CA HIS A 43 -14.25 -17.39 3.15
C HIS A 43 -13.87 -18.86 3.37
N LEU A 44 -12.76 -19.16 4.06
CA LEU A 44 -12.39 -20.54 4.37
C LEU A 44 -13.30 -21.12 5.48
N PRO A 45 -14.10 -22.18 5.19
CA PRO A 45 -15.20 -22.63 6.06
C PRO A 45 -14.75 -23.16 7.42
N TYR A 46 -13.53 -23.70 7.52
CA TYR A 46 -12.96 -24.21 8.78
C TYR A 46 -12.35 -23.11 9.65
N LEU A 47 -11.93 -22.02 9.02
CA LEU A 47 -11.16 -20.95 9.64
C LEU A 47 -12.06 -19.78 10.06
N SER A 48 -13.19 -19.58 9.36
CA SER A 48 -14.16 -18.52 9.66
C SER A 48 -14.66 -18.53 11.11
N LYS A 49 -14.90 -19.72 11.70
CA LYS A 49 -15.34 -19.85 13.10
C LYS A 49 -14.26 -19.44 14.12
N TYR A 50 -13.00 -19.71 13.81
CA TYR A 50 -11.87 -19.31 14.66
C TYR A 50 -11.58 -17.81 14.53
N PHE A 51 -11.70 -17.28 13.32
CA PHE A 51 -11.43 -15.88 13.01
C PHE A 51 -12.58 -14.93 13.34
N ALA A 52 -13.78 -15.44 13.59
CA ALA A 52 -14.88 -14.64 14.15
C ALA A 52 -14.62 -14.23 15.62
N ARG A 53 -13.67 -14.86 16.32
CA ARG A 53 -13.27 -14.47 17.68
C ARG A 53 -12.31 -13.28 17.64
N PRO A 54 -12.35 -12.36 18.62
CA PRO A 54 -11.48 -11.19 18.67
C PRO A 54 -9.98 -11.55 18.61
N TRP A 55 -9.59 -12.65 19.26
CA TRP A 55 -8.22 -13.17 19.23
C TRP A 55 -7.79 -13.65 17.84
N GLY A 56 -8.70 -14.29 17.09
CA GLY A 56 -8.43 -14.73 15.73
C GLY A 56 -8.25 -13.55 14.76
N MET A 57 -9.04 -12.49 14.93
CA MET A 57 -8.87 -11.24 14.19
C MET A 57 -7.50 -10.59 14.45
N LEU A 58 -7.04 -10.56 15.71
CA LEU A 58 -5.73 -10.03 16.05
C LEU A 58 -4.60 -10.84 15.40
N ILE A 59 -4.70 -12.17 15.39
CA ILE A 59 -3.71 -13.04 14.75
C ILE A 59 -3.65 -12.78 13.25
N ILE A 60 -4.79 -12.69 12.56
CA ILE A 60 -4.82 -12.37 11.12
C ILE A 60 -4.17 -11.01 10.87
N GLN A 61 -4.53 -9.99 11.65
CA GLN A 61 -3.94 -8.66 11.48
C GLN A 61 -2.43 -8.66 11.71
N ALA A 62 -1.94 -9.41 12.70
CA ALA A 62 -0.51 -9.56 12.94
C ALA A 62 0.20 -10.24 11.76
N ILE A 63 -0.37 -11.33 11.22
CA ILE A 63 0.18 -12.03 10.04
C ILE A 63 0.23 -11.08 8.83
N LEU A 64 -0.83 -10.32 8.58
CA LEU A 64 -0.89 -9.37 7.47
C LEU A 64 0.07 -8.21 7.65
N LEU A 65 0.23 -7.71 8.87
CA LEU A 65 1.21 -6.68 9.20
C LEU A 65 2.63 -7.18 8.90
N CYS A 66 2.95 -8.42 9.29
CA CYS A 66 4.23 -9.05 8.96
C CYS A 66 4.40 -9.20 7.44
N PHE A 67 3.37 -9.63 6.72
CA PHE A 67 3.43 -9.83 5.28
C PHE A 67 3.59 -8.49 4.52
N ALA A 68 2.85 -7.46 4.92
CA ALA A 68 3.00 -6.10 4.40
C ALA A 68 4.40 -5.54 4.70
N GLY A 69 4.96 -5.83 5.87
CA GLY A 69 6.33 -5.48 6.24
C GLY A 69 7.37 -6.17 5.36
N LEU A 70 7.20 -7.45 5.08
CA LEU A 70 8.04 -8.19 4.13
C LEU A 70 7.96 -7.57 2.73
N ILE A 71 6.77 -7.26 2.23
CA ILE A 71 6.59 -6.62 0.92
C ILE A 71 7.31 -5.25 0.89
N ALA A 72 7.12 -4.42 1.90
CA ALA A 72 7.78 -3.11 2.00
C ALA A 72 9.32 -3.23 2.11
N TYR A 73 9.81 -4.29 2.76
CA TYR A 73 11.23 -4.59 2.84
C TYR A 73 11.81 -4.99 1.48
N TYR A 74 11.20 -5.95 0.78
CA TYR A 74 11.70 -6.47 -0.50
C TYR A 74 11.41 -5.59 -1.71
N GLN A 75 10.44 -4.68 -1.64
CA GLN A 75 10.12 -3.75 -2.72
C GLN A 75 10.39 -2.30 -2.30
N PRO A 76 11.62 -1.78 -2.55
CA PRO A 76 11.96 -0.39 -2.27
C PRO A 76 11.09 0.61 -3.01
N SER A 77 10.53 0.22 -4.17
CA SER A 77 9.64 1.07 -4.97
C SER A 77 8.26 1.29 -4.35
N LEU A 78 7.91 0.59 -3.27
CA LEU A 78 6.66 0.78 -2.52
C LEU A 78 6.85 1.64 -1.28
N ARG A 79 8.08 2.06 -0.98
CA ARG A 79 8.39 2.76 0.25
C ARG A 79 8.02 4.24 0.18
N VAL A 80 7.26 4.70 1.16
CA VAL A 80 6.65 6.03 1.21
C VAL A 80 7.71 7.13 1.26
N LEU A 81 8.73 7.01 2.11
CA LEU A 81 9.73 8.06 2.27
C LEU A 81 10.65 8.16 1.05
N ARG A 82 10.93 7.02 0.40
CA ARG A 82 11.66 6.99 -0.88
C ARG A 82 10.85 7.54 -2.04
N ALA A 83 9.53 7.33 -2.06
CA ALA A 83 8.65 7.87 -3.09
C ALA A 83 8.47 9.40 -2.99
N LEU A 84 8.66 9.97 -1.80
CA LEU A 84 8.58 11.40 -1.54
C LEU A 84 9.94 12.12 -1.64
N ASP A 85 10.99 11.46 -2.16
CA ASP A 85 12.37 11.99 -2.27
C ASP A 85 12.96 12.50 -0.93
N PHE A 86 12.44 12.04 0.21
CA PHE A 86 12.94 12.47 1.53
C PHE A 86 14.22 11.75 1.97
N VAL A 87 14.53 10.60 1.37
CA VAL A 87 15.67 9.76 1.77
C VAL A 87 16.37 9.20 0.54
N ASP A 88 17.55 9.74 0.24
CA ASP A 88 18.50 9.15 -0.69
C ASP A 88 19.30 8.05 0.02
N GLU A 89 18.92 6.79 -0.24
CA GLU A 89 19.67 5.54 0.01
C GLU A 89 20.20 5.24 1.42
N ASP A 90 19.93 6.07 2.40
CA ASP A 90 20.55 5.92 3.71
C ASP A 90 19.90 4.78 4.50
N LYS A 91 20.68 3.71 4.74
CA LYS A 91 20.25 2.49 5.45
C LYS A 91 19.70 2.78 6.85
N THR A 92 20.04 3.93 7.41
CA THR A 92 19.63 4.44 8.72
C THR A 92 18.10 4.57 8.84
N TYR A 93 17.41 4.96 7.76
CA TYR A 93 15.94 5.15 7.77
C TYR A 93 15.15 3.99 7.18
N LEU A 94 15.83 2.91 6.76
CA LEU A 94 15.21 1.78 6.07
C LEU A 94 14.09 1.15 6.90
N TRP A 95 14.29 0.96 8.20
CA TRP A 95 13.30 0.35 9.09
C TRP A 95 12.11 1.27 9.38
N ILE A 96 12.35 2.58 9.48
CA ILE A 96 11.30 3.57 9.71
C ILE A 96 10.42 3.67 8.46
N ASP A 97 11.03 3.73 7.28
CA ASP A 97 10.32 3.76 6.01
C ASP A 97 9.49 2.47 5.80
N VAL A 98 10.08 1.32 6.10
CA VAL A 98 9.37 0.03 6.08
C VAL A 98 8.20 0.05 7.06
N ALA A 99 8.37 0.50 8.30
CA ALA A 99 7.29 0.55 9.29
C ALA A 99 6.15 1.49 8.86
N ILE A 100 6.47 2.70 8.40
CA ILE A 100 5.48 3.67 7.91
C ILE A 100 4.74 3.11 6.70
N THR A 101 5.47 2.56 5.73
CA THR A 101 4.89 1.96 4.53
C THR A 101 3.99 0.77 4.88
N THR A 102 4.40 -0.05 5.84
CA THR A 102 3.61 -1.19 6.32
C THR A 102 2.29 -0.74 6.92
N LEU A 103 2.32 0.27 7.80
CA LEU A 103 1.11 0.84 8.40
C LEU A 103 0.22 1.51 7.34
N ALA A 104 0.83 2.21 6.38
CA ALA A 104 0.11 2.83 5.27
C ALA A 104 -0.58 1.77 4.39
N LEU A 105 0.09 0.67 4.05
CA LEU A 105 -0.47 -0.45 3.29
C LEU A 105 -1.64 -1.11 4.05
N MET A 106 -1.52 -1.29 5.37
CA MET A 106 -2.59 -1.82 6.20
C MET A 106 -3.81 -0.88 6.24
N ARG A 107 -3.61 0.43 6.26
CA ARG A 107 -4.71 1.40 6.18
C ARG A 107 -5.33 1.43 4.77
N ALA A 108 -4.51 1.36 3.74
CA ALA A 108 -4.98 1.36 2.36
C ALA A 108 -5.81 0.10 2.03
N SER A 109 -5.45 -1.06 2.58
CA SER A 109 -6.26 -2.27 2.41
C SER A 109 -7.63 -2.16 3.10
N GLN A 110 -7.73 -1.45 4.23
CA GLN A 110 -9.02 -1.14 4.86
C GLN A 110 -9.85 -0.18 4.01
N ILE A 111 -9.23 0.81 3.37
CA ILE A 111 -9.93 1.73 2.45
C ILE A 111 -10.53 0.95 1.28
N TRP A 112 -9.82 -0.03 0.73
CA TRP A 112 -10.35 -0.92 -0.30
C TRP A 112 -11.61 -1.67 0.14
N HIS A 113 -11.67 -2.13 1.40
CA HIS A 113 -12.88 -2.75 1.94
C HIS A 113 -14.09 -1.79 1.89
N PHE A 114 -13.90 -0.52 2.28
CA PHE A 114 -14.97 0.48 2.19
C PHE A 114 -15.35 0.80 0.74
N PHE A 115 -14.37 0.92 -0.15
CA PHE A 115 -14.61 1.21 -1.56
C PHE A 115 -15.42 0.10 -2.24
N VAL A 116 -15.05 -1.16 -2.03
CA VAL A 116 -15.79 -2.31 -2.58
C VAL A 116 -17.22 -2.37 -2.04
N ARG A 117 -17.43 -2.13 -0.74
CA ARG A 117 -18.78 -2.08 -0.16
C ARG A 117 -19.62 -0.92 -0.68
N TYR A 118 -18.98 0.22 -0.98
CA TYR A 118 -19.65 1.35 -1.58
C TYR A 118 -20.13 1.02 -3.00
N LEU A 119 -19.27 0.40 -3.82
CA LEU A 119 -19.63 -0.06 -5.16
C LEU A 119 -20.77 -1.08 -5.15
N ASP A 120 -20.72 -2.05 -4.23
CA ASP A 120 -21.76 -3.07 -4.08
C ASP A 120 -23.14 -2.44 -3.79
N ARG A 121 -23.17 -1.44 -2.90
CA ARG A 121 -24.39 -0.68 -2.57
C ARG A 121 -24.92 0.16 -3.73
N SER A 122 -24.04 0.79 -4.51
CA SER A 122 -24.47 1.60 -5.67
C SER A 122 -24.96 0.75 -6.85
N THR A 123 -24.56 -0.52 -6.92
CA THR A 123 -24.96 -1.43 -8.01
C THR A 123 -26.26 -2.19 -7.69
N SER A 124 -26.61 -2.30 -6.41
CA SER A 124 -27.81 -2.99 -5.92
C SER A 124 -29.01 -2.05 -5.66
N GLY A 125 -28.88 -0.77 -6.00
CA GLY A 125 -29.89 0.28 -5.81
C GLY A 125 -30.62 0.66 -7.09
#